data_AF-A0A0H5P4M7-F1
#
_entry.id   AF-A0A0H5P4M7-F1
#
_cell.length_a   1.000
_cell.length_b   1.000
_cell.length_c   1.000
_cell.angle_alpha   90.00
_cell.angle_beta   90.00
_cell.angle_gamma   90.00
#
_symmetry.space_group_name_H-M   'P 1'
#
loop_
_entity.id
_entity.type
_entity.pdbx_description
1 polymer ?
#
loop_
_entity_poly.entity_id
_entity_poly.type
_entity_poly.pdbx_seq_one_letter_code
_entity_poly.pdbx_strand_id
1 'polypeptide(L)'
;MLSVRGATETEPERATVWVSDAYRSAFLKLFEDYLDKETASGNPKNQALVANISRIRHAVLADLWTSEGEPPQRGMCWWEIWLDATTEGEGALRQFLTTFEIRALRRSIRLRDRLVFWIETTWQQLEVLPFTNVPVAEIRRPEFVDTVEDLPADGQDEFVTDLASRLRPASLEAPAVCHLDTGVFREHVLLRDSLAPEDHHSIIGSNANDVHPSGHGTSMAGLALFGNLDPHLVTNGFVELRHRLESVRMTPEYGESDIDPLDYGSATVEAVTLPEITNPRRRVYCLTLSATPDNPGEPTLWSAAVDALAAGTDSIRSGDQFQLLSAPDPDSGRLIIVAAGNVDRYTADYRTESDTSAIEDPAQAWNALTVGAYTNMVETPQDPQYNGWTPLAGAGELSPHSRTSVMINQRKWPI
;
A
#
# COMPACT_ATOMS: atom_id res chain seq x y z
N MET A 1 19.91 -11.04 -18.54
CA MET A 1 20.21 -9.82 -17.75
C MET A 1 20.73 -8.71 -18.66
N LEU A 2 19.99 -7.61 -18.69
CA LEU A 2 20.18 -6.43 -19.54
C LEU A 2 19.82 -5.21 -18.69
N SER A 3 20.72 -4.24 -18.59
CA SER A 3 20.46 -2.90 -18.05
C SER A 3 20.64 -1.88 -19.17
N VAL A 4 19.71 -0.95 -19.34
CA VAL A 4 19.75 0.06 -20.42
C VAL A 4 19.68 1.46 -19.82
N ARG A 5 20.57 2.34 -20.28
CA ARG A 5 20.50 3.79 -20.05
C ARG A 5 20.20 4.48 -21.36
N GLY A 6 19.11 5.23 -21.40
CA GLY A 6 18.74 6.04 -22.56
C GLY A 6 19.83 7.05 -22.92
N ALA A 7 19.84 7.48 -24.18
CA ALA A 7 20.74 8.54 -24.63
C ALA A 7 20.43 9.87 -23.92
N THR A 8 21.47 10.64 -23.61
CA THR A 8 21.38 12.04 -23.17
C THR A 8 21.84 12.96 -24.30
N GLU A 9 21.76 14.28 -24.11
CA GLU A 9 22.31 15.23 -25.10
C GLU A 9 23.81 15.05 -25.34
N THR A 10 24.54 14.47 -24.38
CA THR A 10 26.00 14.35 -24.39
C THR A 10 26.52 12.93 -24.43
N GLU A 11 25.69 11.92 -24.12
CA GLU A 11 26.08 10.50 -24.10
C GLU A 11 25.12 9.64 -24.94
N PRO A 12 25.64 8.70 -25.77
CA PRO A 12 24.79 7.75 -26.48
C PRO A 12 24.13 6.75 -25.51
N GLU A 13 23.05 6.11 -25.97
CA GLU A 13 22.42 5.00 -25.25
C GLU A 13 23.46 3.91 -24.90
N ARG A 14 23.40 3.40 -23.67
CA ARG A 14 24.29 2.35 -23.18
C ARG A 14 23.48 1.15 -22.71
N ALA A 15 23.81 -0.02 -23.22
CA ALA A 15 23.26 -1.29 -22.77
C ALA A 15 24.35 -2.15 -22.15
N THR A 16 24.16 -2.57 -20.90
CA THR A 16 25.02 -3.52 -20.20
C THR A 16 24.33 -4.88 -20.20
N VAL A 17 24.95 -5.87 -20.85
CA VAL A 17 24.43 -7.24 -20.96
C VAL A 17 25.35 -8.22 -20.28
N TRP A 18 24.78 -9.10 -19.46
CA TRP A 18 25.50 -10.27 -18.98
C TRP A 18 25.39 -11.39 -20.01
N VAL A 19 26.53 -11.94 -20.42
CA VAL A 19 26.62 -13.06 -21.35
C VAL A 19 27.22 -14.23 -20.58
N SER A 20 26.42 -15.28 -20.32
CA SER A 20 26.94 -16.48 -19.66
C SER A 20 27.91 -17.25 -20.57
N ASP A 21 28.80 -18.02 -19.96
CA ASP A 21 29.81 -18.81 -20.69
C ASP A 21 29.20 -19.71 -21.77
N ALA A 22 28.05 -20.34 -21.46
CA ALA A 22 27.31 -21.18 -22.40
C ALA A 22 26.80 -20.43 -23.64
N TYR A 23 26.51 -19.13 -23.52
CA TYR A 23 25.97 -18.29 -24.60
C TYR A 23 27.04 -17.46 -25.32
N ARG A 24 28.29 -17.47 -24.85
CA ARG A 24 29.37 -16.64 -25.40
C ARG A 24 29.63 -16.89 -26.88
N SER A 25 29.64 -18.15 -27.31
CA SER A 25 29.81 -18.52 -28.73
C SER A 25 28.63 -18.05 -29.59
N ALA A 26 27.40 -18.15 -29.06
CA ALA A 26 26.21 -17.67 -29.78
C ALA A 26 26.20 -16.14 -29.91
N PHE A 27 26.65 -15.42 -28.87
CA PHE A 27 26.80 -13.97 -28.89
C PHE A 27 27.82 -13.52 -29.94
N LEU A 28 29.01 -14.13 -30.00
CA LEU A 28 30.02 -13.82 -31.02
C LEU A 28 29.52 -14.10 -32.43
N LYS A 29 28.77 -15.19 -32.61
CA LYS A 29 28.17 -15.56 -33.89
C LYS A 29 27.21 -14.51 -34.45
N LEU A 30 26.60 -13.67 -33.61
CA LEU A 30 25.75 -12.56 -34.09
C LEU A 30 26.56 -11.54 -34.91
N PHE A 31 27.80 -11.28 -34.50
CA PHE A 31 28.72 -10.36 -35.17
C PHE A 31 29.40 -11.01 -36.39
N GLU A 32 29.78 -12.28 -36.28
CA GLU A 32 30.30 -13.06 -37.42
C GLU A 32 29.26 -13.14 -38.54
N ASP A 33 28.00 -13.48 -38.21
CA ASP A 33 26.91 -13.53 -39.17
C ASP A 33 26.66 -12.15 -39.83
N TYR A 34 26.89 -11.04 -39.12
CA TYR A 34 26.78 -9.70 -39.69
C TYR A 34 27.92 -9.38 -40.68
N LEU A 35 29.12 -9.90 -40.46
CA LEU A 35 30.26 -9.70 -41.36
C LEU A 35 30.19 -10.61 -42.59
N ASP A 36 29.73 -11.85 -42.42
CA ASP A 36 29.92 -12.92 -43.41
C ASP A 36 28.65 -13.38 -44.13
N LYS A 37 27.46 -12.94 -43.70
CA LYS A 37 26.18 -13.42 -44.26
C LYS A 37 25.23 -12.31 -44.62
N GLU A 38 24.57 -12.49 -45.77
CA GLU A 38 23.50 -11.62 -46.24
C GLU A 38 22.13 -12.30 -46.07
N THR A 39 21.12 -11.47 -45.89
CA THR A 39 19.70 -11.84 -45.92
C THR A 39 19.21 -11.91 -47.37
N ALA A 40 18.04 -12.50 -47.60
CA ALA A 40 17.45 -12.60 -48.95
C ALA A 40 17.21 -11.23 -49.63
N SER A 41 17.15 -10.14 -48.84
CA SER A 41 17.04 -8.77 -49.33
C SER A 41 18.39 -8.07 -49.58
N GLY A 42 19.52 -8.80 -49.52
CA GLY A 42 20.87 -8.28 -49.78
C GLY A 42 21.49 -7.45 -48.65
N ASN A 43 20.85 -7.44 -47.48
CA ASN A 43 21.33 -6.74 -46.29
C ASN A 43 22.14 -7.70 -45.40
N PRO A 44 23.22 -7.25 -44.74
CA PRO A 44 23.91 -8.04 -43.73
C PRO A 44 22.97 -8.60 -42.68
N LYS A 45 23.20 -9.85 -42.25
CA LYS A 45 22.38 -10.49 -41.22
C LYS A 45 22.59 -9.78 -39.87
N ASN A 46 21.54 -9.62 -39.06
CA ASN A 46 21.58 -8.86 -37.79
C ASN A 46 21.91 -7.36 -37.93
N GLN A 47 21.80 -6.76 -39.13
CA GLN A 47 22.14 -5.34 -39.37
C GLN A 47 21.43 -4.37 -38.41
N ALA A 48 20.14 -4.56 -38.15
CA ALA A 48 19.38 -3.67 -37.25
C ALA A 48 19.97 -3.62 -35.83
N LEU A 49 20.57 -4.71 -35.36
CA LEU A 49 21.22 -4.79 -34.06
C LEU A 49 22.65 -4.23 -34.14
N VAL A 50 23.47 -4.72 -35.07
CA VAL A 50 24.92 -4.47 -35.05
C VAL A 50 25.29 -3.09 -35.59
N ALA A 51 24.58 -2.59 -36.62
CA ALA A 51 24.95 -1.34 -37.29
C ALA A 51 24.82 -0.09 -36.39
N ASN A 52 24.00 -0.18 -35.32
CA ASN A 52 23.79 0.90 -34.37
C ASN A 52 24.74 0.85 -33.17
N ILE A 53 25.63 -0.15 -33.08
CA ILE A 53 26.57 -0.31 -31.98
C ILE A 53 27.86 0.43 -32.31
N SER A 54 28.14 1.51 -31.59
CA SER A 54 29.37 2.30 -31.77
C SER A 54 30.61 1.66 -31.14
N ARG A 55 30.44 0.95 -30.00
CA ARG A 55 31.54 0.35 -29.25
C ARG A 55 31.05 -0.78 -28.36
N ILE A 56 31.85 -1.85 -28.28
CA ILE A 56 31.70 -2.93 -27.30
C ILE A 56 32.96 -2.98 -26.44
N ARG A 57 32.80 -3.03 -25.12
CA ARG A 57 33.90 -3.22 -24.16
C ARG A 57 33.40 -4.00 -22.95
N HIS A 58 34.32 -4.55 -22.17
CA HIS A 58 33.97 -5.07 -20.85
C HIS A 58 33.36 -3.96 -19.99
N ALA A 59 32.29 -4.32 -19.28
CA ALA A 59 31.65 -3.44 -18.31
C ALA A 59 32.60 -3.21 -17.13
N VAL A 60 32.66 -1.97 -16.67
CA VAL A 60 33.28 -1.59 -15.39
C VAL A 60 32.16 -1.26 -14.41
N LEU A 61 32.49 -1.12 -13.12
CA LEU A 61 31.49 -0.86 -12.08
C LEU A 61 30.63 0.38 -12.37
N ALA A 62 31.23 1.45 -12.90
CA ALA A 62 30.53 2.68 -13.27
C ALA A 62 29.43 2.46 -14.31
N ASP A 63 29.52 1.42 -15.15
CA ASP A 63 28.48 1.06 -16.12
C ASP A 63 27.25 0.42 -15.48
N LEU A 64 27.38 -0.05 -14.23
CA LEU A 64 26.28 -0.61 -13.44
C LEU A 64 25.58 0.44 -12.57
N TRP A 65 26.13 1.66 -12.43
CA TRP A 65 25.55 2.74 -11.62
C TRP A 65 24.30 3.39 -12.27
N THR A 66 23.09 3.11 -11.80
CA THR A 66 21.86 3.59 -12.47
C THR A 66 21.18 4.80 -11.82
N SER A 67 21.70 5.30 -10.70
CA SER A 67 21.15 6.51 -10.05
C SER A 67 21.63 7.81 -10.68
N GLU A 68 20.90 8.90 -10.44
CA GLU A 68 21.29 10.23 -10.89
C GLU A 68 22.62 10.72 -10.28
N GLY A 69 23.41 11.40 -11.11
CA GLY A 69 24.72 11.92 -10.75
C GLY A 69 25.81 10.85 -10.71
N GLU A 70 27.01 11.26 -10.30
CA GLU A 70 28.15 10.35 -10.17
C GLU A 70 28.11 9.57 -8.84
N PRO A 71 28.53 8.29 -8.82
CA PRO A 71 28.63 7.52 -7.59
C PRO A 71 29.69 8.12 -6.65
N PRO A 72 29.48 8.11 -5.31
CA PRO A 72 30.49 8.52 -4.35
C PRO A 72 31.81 7.76 -4.51
N GLN A 73 32.89 8.47 -4.88
CA GLN A 73 34.20 7.85 -5.13
C GLN A 73 35.05 7.66 -3.86
N ARG A 74 34.61 8.19 -2.72
CA ARG A 74 35.38 8.19 -1.46
C ARG A 74 34.45 8.04 -0.26
N GLY A 75 35.02 7.49 0.81
CA GLY A 75 34.32 7.28 2.06
C GLY A 75 33.58 5.96 2.12
N MET A 76 33.13 5.62 3.33
CA MET A 76 32.24 4.49 3.57
C MET A 76 30.81 4.97 3.39
N CYS A 77 30.04 4.28 2.56
CA CYS A 77 28.64 4.61 2.33
C CYS A 77 27.83 3.35 2.06
N TRP A 78 26.51 3.47 2.23
CA TRP A 78 25.57 2.44 1.85
C TRP A 78 25.38 2.45 0.33
N TRP A 79 25.13 1.26 -0.21
CA TRP A 79 24.87 1.01 -1.63
C TRP A 79 23.72 0.02 -1.74
N GLU A 80 22.91 0.19 -2.77
CA GLU A 80 21.88 -0.76 -3.14
C GLU A 80 22.37 -1.60 -4.33
N ILE A 81 22.46 -2.91 -4.14
CA ILE A 81 22.98 -3.87 -5.10
C ILE A 81 21.83 -4.71 -5.64
N TRP A 82 21.53 -4.53 -6.92
CA TRP A 82 20.51 -5.30 -7.62
C TRP A 82 21.16 -6.47 -8.32
N LEU A 83 20.68 -7.67 -8.04
CA LEU A 83 21.11 -8.91 -8.69
C LEU A 83 19.98 -9.46 -9.56
N ASP A 84 20.34 -10.28 -10.54
CA ASP A 84 19.38 -11.21 -11.16
C ASP A 84 18.85 -12.21 -10.09
N ALA A 85 17.54 -12.47 -10.07
CA ALA A 85 16.87 -13.27 -9.02
C ALA A 85 17.15 -14.78 -9.12
N THR A 86 18.41 -15.18 -9.03
CA THR A 86 18.86 -16.58 -8.99
C THR A 86 19.35 -16.94 -7.60
N THR A 87 19.08 -18.17 -7.14
CA THR A 87 19.55 -18.66 -5.84
C THR A 87 21.08 -18.71 -5.77
N GLU A 88 21.73 -18.98 -6.91
CA GLU A 88 23.18 -18.97 -7.07
C GLU A 88 23.76 -17.55 -6.89
N GLY A 89 23.07 -16.53 -7.41
CA GLY A 89 23.49 -15.13 -7.30
C GLY A 89 23.49 -14.60 -5.86
N GLU A 90 22.46 -14.93 -5.08
CA GLU A 90 22.42 -14.59 -3.66
C GLU A 90 23.59 -15.24 -2.88
N GLY A 91 23.83 -16.52 -3.12
CA GLY A 91 24.94 -17.25 -2.49
C GLY A 91 26.31 -16.63 -2.82
N ALA A 92 26.51 -16.28 -4.10
CA ALA A 92 27.73 -15.62 -4.56
C ALA A 92 27.93 -14.26 -3.87
N LEU A 93 26.88 -13.43 -3.77
CA LEU A 93 26.99 -12.15 -3.07
C LEU A 93 27.33 -12.35 -1.59
N ARG A 94 26.65 -13.26 -0.88
CA ARG A 94 26.95 -13.51 0.55
C ARG A 94 28.40 -13.96 0.77
N GLN A 95 28.94 -14.76 -0.14
CA GLN A 95 30.36 -15.16 -0.11
C GLN A 95 31.29 -13.97 -0.33
N PHE A 96 30.98 -13.10 -1.30
CA PHE A 96 31.71 -11.86 -1.55
C PHE A 96 31.73 -10.97 -0.29
N LEU A 97 30.57 -10.72 0.32
CA LEU A 97 30.46 -9.89 1.52
C LEU A 97 31.29 -10.44 2.69
N THR A 98 31.26 -11.76 2.89
CA THR A 98 32.05 -12.42 3.93
C THR A 98 33.55 -12.30 3.66
N THR A 99 33.97 -12.48 2.41
CA THR A 99 35.39 -12.48 2.01
C THR A 99 36.04 -11.10 2.19
N PHE A 100 35.27 -10.05 1.89
CA PHE A 100 35.75 -8.66 1.98
C PHE A 100 35.35 -7.96 3.29
N GLU A 101 34.79 -8.70 4.25
CA GLU A 101 34.31 -8.19 5.54
C GLU A 101 33.36 -6.98 5.38
N ILE A 102 32.53 -7.01 4.33
CA ILE A 102 31.58 -5.95 4.02
C ILE A 102 30.32 -6.14 4.87
N ARG A 103 29.93 -5.08 5.57
CA ARG A 103 28.68 -5.05 6.32
C ARG A 103 27.51 -4.96 5.36
N ALA A 104 26.46 -5.75 5.63
CA ALA A 104 25.19 -5.69 4.92
C ALA A 104 24.03 -5.59 5.90
N LEU A 105 22.90 -5.04 5.44
CA LEU A 105 21.65 -5.20 6.16
C LEU A 105 21.23 -6.68 6.16
N ARG A 106 20.47 -7.11 7.18
CA ARG A 106 20.03 -8.51 7.30
C ARG A 106 19.01 -8.90 6.23
N ARG A 107 18.25 -7.94 5.71
CA ARG A 107 17.18 -8.14 4.74
C ARG A 107 17.67 -8.10 3.29
N SER A 108 16.84 -8.63 2.41
CA SER A 108 16.91 -8.47 0.96
C SER A 108 15.50 -8.44 0.40
N ILE A 109 15.25 -7.66 -0.65
CA ILE A 109 13.96 -7.67 -1.35
C ILE A 109 14.08 -8.58 -2.57
N ARG A 110 13.07 -9.43 -2.78
CA ARG A 110 12.98 -10.28 -3.97
C ARG A 110 11.82 -9.80 -4.83
N LEU A 111 12.16 -9.24 -5.98
CA LEU A 111 11.23 -8.98 -7.07
C LEU A 111 11.13 -10.22 -7.96
N ARG A 112 10.27 -10.18 -8.98
CA ARG A 112 10.07 -11.31 -9.89
C ARG A 112 11.37 -11.78 -10.54
N ASP A 113 12.19 -10.85 -11.03
CA ASP A 113 13.46 -11.14 -11.72
C ASP A 113 14.67 -10.41 -11.09
N ARG A 114 14.50 -9.75 -9.94
CA ARG A 114 15.58 -9.07 -9.20
C ARG A 114 15.66 -9.44 -7.74
N LEU A 115 16.87 -9.36 -7.19
CA LEU A 115 17.15 -9.41 -5.75
C LEU A 115 17.91 -8.16 -5.34
N VAL A 116 17.44 -7.45 -4.32
CA VAL A 116 18.02 -6.19 -3.86
C VAL A 116 18.66 -6.36 -2.49
N PHE A 117 19.90 -5.90 -2.33
CA PHE A 117 20.68 -5.94 -1.10
C PHE A 117 21.24 -4.56 -0.75
N TRP A 118 21.39 -4.28 0.54
CA TRP A 118 22.04 -3.04 1.03
C TRP A 118 23.34 -3.38 1.72
N ILE A 119 24.42 -2.74 1.28
CA ILE A 119 25.77 -3.00 1.78
C ILE A 119 26.51 -1.70 2.07
N GLU A 120 27.29 -1.67 3.15
CA GLU A 120 28.09 -0.53 3.58
C GLU A 120 29.54 -0.79 3.23
N THR A 121 30.05 -0.09 2.21
CA THR A 121 31.40 -0.31 1.68
C THR A 121 31.92 0.93 0.96
N THR A 122 33.19 0.91 0.57
CA THR A 122 33.78 1.90 -0.33
C THR A 122 33.57 1.52 -1.79
N TRP A 123 33.52 2.52 -2.69
CA TRP A 123 33.46 2.28 -4.14
C TRP A 123 34.60 1.38 -4.64
N GLN A 124 35.82 1.59 -4.11
CA GLN A 124 37.00 0.82 -4.47
C GLN A 124 36.85 -0.69 -4.19
N GLN A 125 36.17 -1.07 -3.09
CA GLN A 125 35.90 -2.48 -2.80
C GLN A 125 34.86 -3.08 -3.76
N LEU A 126 33.90 -2.27 -4.23
CA LEU A 126 32.90 -2.70 -5.21
C LEU A 126 33.49 -2.92 -6.60
N GLU A 127 34.61 -2.29 -6.95
CA GLU A 127 35.21 -2.38 -8.30
C GLU A 127 35.56 -3.81 -8.71
N VAL A 128 35.67 -4.72 -7.74
CA VAL A 128 35.92 -6.15 -7.97
C VAL A 128 34.66 -6.88 -8.46
N LEU A 129 33.45 -6.43 -8.11
CA LEU A 129 32.18 -7.13 -8.38
C LEU A 129 31.97 -7.54 -9.84
N PRO A 130 32.21 -6.69 -10.87
CA PRO A 130 32.02 -7.07 -12.27
C PRO A 130 32.90 -8.23 -12.74
N PHE A 131 33.94 -8.56 -11.97
CA PHE A 131 34.89 -9.64 -12.26
C PHE A 131 34.65 -10.88 -11.38
N THR A 132 33.54 -10.93 -10.64
CA THR A 132 33.12 -12.07 -9.83
C THR A 132 31.98 -12.83 -10.50
N ASN A 133 31.55 -13.93 -9.89
CA ASN A 133 30.35 -14.68 -10.28
C ASN A 133 29.05 -14.07 -9.71
N VAL A 134 29.12 -12.93 -9.02
CA VAL A 134 27.93 -12.24 -8.52
C VAL A 134 27.21 -11.59 -9.70
N PRO A 135 25.94 -11.95 -9.99
CA PRO A 135 25.23 -11.44 -11.15
C PRO A 135 24.65 -10.03 -10.88
N VAL A 136 25.52 -9.03 -10.72
CA VAL A 136 25.13 -7.63 -10.41
C VAL A 136 24.53 -6.94 -11.64
N ALA A 137 23.24 -6.64 -11.57
CA ALA A 137 22.48 -5.95 -12.61
C ALA A 137 22.70 -4.46 -12.55
N GLU A 138 22.57 -3.92 -11.35
CA GLU A 138 22.62 -2.49 -11.11
C GLU A 138 23.20 -2.20 -9.73
N ILE A 139 23.78 -1.01 -9.60
CA ILE A 139 24.19 -0.42 -8.34
C ILE A 139 23.51 0.94 -8.27
N ARG A 140 22.82 1.19 -7.17
CA ARG A 140 22.08 2.42 -6.94
C ARG A 140 22.54 3.10 -5.67
N ARG A 141 22.25 4.41 -5.60
CA ARG A 141 22.25 5.15 -4.33
C ARG A 141 21.29 4.42 -3.39
N PRO A 142 21.64 4.25 -2.10
CA PRO A 142 20.79 3.50 -1.17
C PRO A 142 19.46 4.23 -0.98
N GLU A 143 18.37 3.53 -1.25
CA GLU A 143 17.03 3.87 -0.75
C GLU A 143 16.64 2.79 0.26
N PHE A 144 16.42 3.18 1.51
CA PHE A 144 16.11 2.22 2.56
C PHE A 144 14.62 1.90 2.53
N VAL A 145 14.26 0.85 1.81
CA VAL A 145 12.88 0.40 1.62
C VAL A 145 12.48 -0.54 2.76
N ASP A 146 11.68 -0.09 3.71
CA ASP A 146 11.20 -0.87 4.85
C ASP A 146 9.96 -1.70 4.51
N THR A 147 9.04 -1.14 3.72
CA THR A 147 7.85 -1.81 3.19
C THR A 147 7.74 -1.64 1.68
N VAL A 148 6.77 -2.31 1.05
CA VAL A 148 6.50 -2.10 -0.40
C VAL A 148 6.09 -0.65 -0.68
N GLU A 149 5.50 0.04 0.28
CA GLU A 149 5.09 1.45 0.16
C GLU A 149 6.29 2.40 -0.01
N ASP A 150 7.47 2.02 0.49
CA ASP A 150 8.70 2.83 0.34
C ASP A 150 9.32 2.70 -1.06
N LEU A 151 8.84 1.77 -1.90
CA LEU A 151 9.34 1.61 -3.26
C LEU A 151 8.87 2.76 -4.16
N PRO A 152 9.64 3.10 -5.20
CA PRO A 152 9.13 3.89 -6.32
C PRO A 152 7.91 3.23 -6.99
N ALA A 153 7.10 4.04 -7.68
CA ALA A 153 5.81 3.59 -8.24
C ALA A 153 5.92 2.37 -9.19
N ASP A 154 6.97 2.31 -10.02
CA ASP A 154 7.23 1.17 -10.91
C ASP A 154 7.54 -0.12 -10.12
N GLY A 155 8.28 0.00 -9.01
CA GLY A 155 8.53 -1.11 -8.09
C GLY A 155 7.25 -1.58 -7.38
N GLN A 156 6.39 -0.65 -6.95
CA GLN A 156 5.10 -0.99 -6.34
C GLN A 156 4.18 -1.72 -7.33
N ASP A 157 4.13 -1.25 -8.58
CA ASP A 157 3.27 -1.81 -9.63
C ASP A 157 3.57 -3.29 -9.91
N GLU A 158 4.84 -3.72 -9.81
CA GLU A 158 5.22 -5.12 -9.97
C GLU A 158 4.60 -6.01 -8.88
N PHE A 159 4.69 -5.59 -7.61
CA PHE A 159 4.13 -6.32 -6.48
C PHE A 159 2.60 -6.35 -6.53
N VAL A 160 1.99 -5.22 -6.83
CA VAL A 160 0.53 -5.09 -6.93
C VAL A 160 -0.01 -5.94 -8.08
N THR A 161 0.65 -5.94 -9.24
CA THR A 161 0.25 -6.75 -10.40
C THR A 161 0.42 -8.24 -10.14
N ASP A 162 1.52 -8.64 -9.49
CA ASP A 162 1.74 -10.03 -9.10
C ASP A 162 0.66 -10.50 -8.12
N LEU A 163 0.38 -9.72 -7.07
CA LEU A 163 -0.68 -10.03 -6.11
C LEU A 163 -2.04 -10.14 -6.81
N ALA A 164 -2.40 -9.18 -7.66
CA ALA A 164 -3.65 -9.21 -8.42
C ALA A 164 -3.82 -10.51 -9.22
N SER A 165 -2.74 -11.00 -9.84
CA SER A 165 -2.76 -12.25 -10.62
C SER A 165 -3.00 -13.52 -9.78
N ARG A 166 -2.81 -13.42 -8.46
CA ARG A 166 -2.95 -14.52 -7.49
C ARG A 166 -4.21 -14.40 -6.62
N LEU A 167 -5.02 -13.36 -6.81
CA LEU A 167 -6.27 -13.19 -6.08
C LEU A 167 -7.34 -14.18 -6.57
N ARG A 168 -8.08 -14.74 -5.63
CA ARG A 168 -9.32 -15.49 -5.88
C ARG A 168 -10.46 -14.73 -5.22
N PRO A 169 -11.27 -13.97 -5.99
CA PRO A 169 -12.38 -13.21 -5.45
C PRO A 169 -13.40 -14.09 -4.74
N ALA A 170 -14.06 -13.54 -3.73
CA ALA A 170 -15.17 -14.20 -3.07
C ALA A 170 -16.36 -14.35 -4.04
N SER A 171 -17.21 -15.35 -3.76
CA SER A 171 -18.50 -15.54 -4.45
C SER A 171 -19.33 -14.26 -4.42
N LEU A 172 -20.15 -14.03 -5.44
CA LEU A 172 -21.10 -12.89 -5.47
C LEU A 172 -22.12 -12.95 -4.32
N GLU A 173 -22.42 -14.16 -3.82
CA GLU A 173 -23.30 -14.42 -2.67
C GLU A 173 -22.58 -14.34 -1.31
N ALA A 174 -21.27 -14.08 -1.30
CA ALA A 174 -20.51 -13.94 -0.06
C ALA A 174 -20.96 -12.67 0.69
N PRO A 175 -20.83 -12.64 2.03
CA PRO A 175 -21.12 -11.43 2.78
C PRO A 175 -20.22 -10.28 2.32
N ALA A 176 -20.67 -9.04 2.54
CA ALA A 176 -19.91 -7.84 2.20
C ALA A 176 -19.46 -7.05 3.43
N VAL A 177 -18.36 -6.31 3.29
CA VAL A 177 -18.06 -5.17 4.16
C VAL A 177 -18.49 -3.91 3.43
N CYS A 178 -19.42 -3.16 4.01
CA CYS A 178 -19.92 -1.91 3.47
C CYS A 178 -19.17 -0.73 4.10
N HIS A 179 -18.34 -0.06 3.31
CA HIS A 179 -17.60 1.11 3.74
C HIS A 179 -18.43 2.38 3.65
N LEU A 180 -18.56 3.07 4.77
CA LEU A 180 -19.17 4.38 4.88
C LEU A 180 -18.04 5.41 5.01
N ASP A 181 -17.60 5.98 3.88
CA ASP A 181 -16.32 6.70 3.76
C ASP A 181 -16.35 7.78 2.65
N THR A 182 -15.19 8.23 2.18
CA THR A 182 -14.99 9.23 1.12
C THR A 182 -15.21 8.69 -0.29
N GLY A 183 -15.64 7.43 -0.42
CA GLY A 183 -15.78 6.70 -1.69
C GLY A 183 -14.62 5.72 -1.94
N VAL A 184 -14.64 4.99 -3.05
CA VAL A 184 -13.59 4.01 -3.38
C VAL A 184 -13.21 4.12 -4.85
N PHE A 185 -11.90 4.10 -5.15
CA PHE A 185 -11.46 3.91 -6.54
C PHE A 185 -11.70 2.46 -6.99
N ARG A 186 -12.92 2.18 -7.46
CA ARG A 186 -13.38 0.84 -7.81
C ARG A 186 -12.51 0.12 -8.84
N GLU A 187 -11.91 0.85 -9.79
CA GLU A 187 -11.06 0.26 -10.85
C GLU A 187 -9.66 -0.12 -10.36
N HIS A 188 -9.33 0.13 -9.09
CA HIS A 188 -8.06 -0.31 -8.52
C HIS A 188 -7.87 -1.81 -8.72
N VAL A 189 -6.71 -2.22 -9.21
CA VAL A 189 -6.45 -3.58 -9.70
C VAL A 189 -6.66 -4.66 -8.62
N LEU A 190 -6.46 -4.32 -7.35
CA LEU A 190 -6.72 -5.22 -6.21
C LEU A 190 -8.19 -5.24 -5.75
N LEU A 191 -9.00 -4.24 -6.12
CA LEU A 191 -10.37 -4.06 -5.60
C LEU A 191 -11.45 -4.39 -6.62
N ARG A 192 -11.20 -4.17 -7.91
CA ARG A 192 -12.19 -4.24 -9.00
C ARG A 192 -12.98 -5.55 -9.08
N ASP A 193 -12.34 -6.66 -8.71
CA ASP A 193 -12.97 -7.98 -8.76
C ASP A 193 -13.78 -8.30 -7.50
N SER A 194 -13.71 -7.44 -6.47
CA SER A 194 -14.37 -7.57 -5.16
C SER A 194 -15.43 -6.51 -4.89
N LEU A 195 -15.42 -5.38 -5.61
CA LEU A 195 -16.42 -4.30 -5.54
C LEU A 195 -17.19 -4.20 -6.87
N ALA A 196 -18.44 -4.67 -6.88
CA ALA A 196 -19.25 -4.63 -8.10
C ALA A 196 -19.75 -3.20 -8.40
N PRO A 197 -20.04 -2.84 -9.67
CA PRO A 197 -20.59 -1.53 -10.02
C PRO A 197 -21.89 -1.18 -9.27
N GLU A 198 -22.76 -2.15 -9.06
CA GLU A 198 -24.01 -2.02 -8.30
C GLU A 198 -23.80 -1.80 -6.79
N ASP A 199 -22.59 -2.11 -6.29
CA ASP A 199 -22.22 -2.04 -4.87
C ASP A 199 -21.46 -0.73 -4.54
N HIS A 200 -21.37 0.16 -5.53
CA HIS A 200 -20.59 1.40 -5.48
C HIS A 200 -21.54 2.60 -5.47
N HIS A 201 -21.90 3.03 -4.27
CA HIS A 201 -22.93 4.02 -4.01
C HIS A 201 -22.36 5.38 -3.60
N SER A 202 -23.19 6.41 -3.73
CA SER A 202 -22.96 7.73 -3.15
C SER A 202 -24.27 8.28 -2.63
N ILE A 203 -24.23 8.93 -1.46
CA ILE A 203 -25.30 9.83 -1.01
C ILE A 203 -25.02 11.28 -1.44
N ILE A 204 -23.85 11.51 -2.05
CA ILE A 204 -23.40 12.81 -2.55
C ILE A 204 -23.28 12.74 -4.08
N GLY A 205 -24.29 13.25 -4.79
CA GLY A 205 -24.30 13.25 -6.24
C GLY A 205 -24.25 11.83 -6.84
N SER A 206 -23.78 11.71 -8.08
CA SER A 206 -23.69 10.42 -8.79
C SER A 206 -22.29 9.80 -8.80
N ASN A 207 -21.26 10.55 -8.42
CA ASN A 207 -19.89 10.06 -8.35
C ASN A 207 -19.68 9.33 -7.02
N ALA A 208 -19.35 8.04 -7.05
CA ALA A 208 -19.06 7.24 -5.85
C ALA A 208 -17.55 7.04 -5.61
N ASN A 209 -16.70 7.52 -6.53
CA ASN A 209 -15.25 7.38 -6.39
C ASN A 209 -14.72 8.12 -5.17
N ASP A 210 -13.56 7.68 -4.71
CA ASP A 210 -12.88 8.30 -3.59
C ASP A 210 -12.47 9.74 -3.91
N VAL A 211 -12.99 10.68 -3.12
CA VAL A 211 -12.72 12.12 -3.26
C VAL A 211 -11.65 12.62 -2.30
N HIS A 212 -11.14 11.76 -1.41
CA HIS A 212 -10.07 12.17 -0.50
C HIS A 212 -8.75 12.29 -1.28
N PRO A 213 -7.99 13.39 -1.14
CA PRO A 213 -6.75 13.60 -1.89
C PRO A 213 -5.69 12.50 -1.71
N SER A 214 -5.71 11.81 -0.58
CA SER A 214 -4.80 10.69 -0.28
C SER A 214 -5.45 9.30 -0.45
N GLY A 215 -6.68 9.22 -0.96
CA GLY A 215 -7.37 7.94 -1.15
C GLY A 215 -7.78 7.22 0.15
N HIS A 216 -8.40 7.94 1.09
CA HIS A 216 -8.77 7.40 2.41
C HIS A 216 -9.72 6.19 2.28
N GLY A 217 -10.88 6.36 1.65
CA GLY A 217 -11.85 5.27 1.50
C GLY A 217 -11.33 4.11 0.66
N THR A 218 -10.49 4.37 -0.36
CA THR A 218 -9.82 3.32 -1.14
C THR A 218 -8.85 2.51 -0.28
N SER A 219 -8.10 3.17 0.60
CA SER A 219 -7.19 2.52 1.54
C SER A 219 -7.95 1.69 2.57
N MET A 220 -9.06 2.22 3.10
CA MET A 220 -9.94 1.49 4.03
C MET A 220 -10.58 0.26 3.39
N ALA A 221 -10.99 0.36 2.12
CA ALA A 221 -11.49 -0.79 1.35
C ALA A 221 -10.40 -1.86 1.16
N GLY A 222 -9.15 -1.46 0.90
CA GLY A 222 -8.01 -2.36 0.87
C GLY A 222 -7.79 -3.08 2.21
N LEU A 223 -7.78 -2.34 3.31
CA LEU A 223 -7.62 -2.89 4.66
C LEU A 223 -8.74 -3.86 5.04
N ALA A 224 -10.00 -3.55 4.71
CA ALA A 224 -11.10 -4.47 4.98
C ALA A 224 -11.02 -5.75 4.15
N LEU A 225 -10.50 -5.67 2.92
CA LEU A 225 -10.40 -6.82 2.04
C LEU A 225 -9.21 -7.74 2.38
N PHE A 226 -8.06 -7.15 2.69
CA PHE A 226 -6.79 -7.86 2.84
C PHE A 226 -6.26 -7.91 4.29
N GLY A 227 -6.73 -7.04 5.17
CA GLY A 227 -6.08 -6.81 6.46
C GLY A 227 -4.68 -6.20 6.25
N ASN A 228 -3.66 -6.78 6.87
CA ASN A 228 -2.28 -6.39 6.59
C ASN A 228 -1.89 -6.84 5.18
N LEU A 229 -1.64 -5.88 4.28
CA LEU A 229 -1.34 -6.13 2.88
C LEU A 229 0.10 -6.62 2.65
N ASP A 230 1.06 -6.24 3.50
CA ASP A 230 2.49 -6.51 3.28
C ASP A 230 2.81 -8.01 3.09
N PRO A 231 2.31 -8.94 3.93
CA PRO A 231 2.57 -10.36 3.74
C PRO A 231 2.03 -10.89 2.41
N HIS A 232 0.95 -10.32 1.89
CA HIS A 232 0.36 -10.73 0.62
C HIS A 232 1.16 -10.25 -0.59
N LEU A 233 1.78 -9.08 -0.48
CA LEU A 233 2.64 -8.52 -1.52
C LEU A 233 3.95 -9.30 -1.63
N VAL A 234 4.59 -9.66 -0.51
CA VAL A 234 5.94 -10.27 -0.53
C VAL A 234 5.93 -11.80 -0.64
N THR A 235 4.77 -12.45 -0.69
CA THR A 235 4.65 -13.91 -0.81
C THR A 235 3.98 -14.33 -2.12
N ASN A 236 4.34 -15.51 -2.62
CA ASN A 236 3.87 -16.01 -3.92
C ASN A 236 2.60 -16.88 -3.83
N GLY A 237 1.94 -16.95 -2.68
CA GLY A 237 0.78 -17.81 -2.45
C GLY A 237 -0.50 -17.27 -3.09
N PHE A 238 -1.45 -18.13 -3.45
CA PHE A 238 -2.80 -17.66 -3.80
C PHE A 238 -3.48 -17.05 -2.56
N VAL A 239 -4.23 -15.96 -2.77
CA VAL A 239 -5.01 -15.30 -1.71
C VAL A 239 -6.49 -15.51 -1.99
N GLU A 240 -7.15 -16.27 -1.10
CA GLU A 240 -8.59 -16.54 -1.18
C GLU A 240 -9.37 -15.52 -0.35
N LEU A 241 -10.12 -14.66 -1.04
CA LEU A 241 -10.97 -13.66 -0.42
C LEU A 241 -12.28 -14.29 0.03
N ARG A 242 -12.77 -13.88 1.22
CA ARG A 242 -13.92 -14.51 1.89
C ARG A 242 -15.19 -13.69 1.83
N HIS A 243 -15.07 -12.43 1.46
CA HIS A 243 -16.14 -11.45 1.43
C HIS A 243 -15.97 -10.49 0.25
N ARG A 244 -17.04 -9.76 -0.03
CA ARG A 244 -17.11 -8.69 -1.04
C ARG A 244 -16.95 -7.33 -0.37
N LEU A 245 -16.83 -6.29 -1.19
CA LEU A 245 -16.90 -4.90 -0.76
C LEU A 245 -18.21 -4.28 -1.26
N GLU A 246 -18.78 -3.43 -0.42
CA GLU A 246 -19.76 -2.40 -0.77
C GLU A 246 -19.15 -1.06 -0.33
N SER A 247 -19.48 0.03 -1.01
CA SER A 247 -18.98 1.37 -0.68
C SER A 247 -20.09 2.39 -0.81
N VAL A 248 -20.15 3.30 0.14
CA VAL A 248 -21.04 4.45 0.11
C VAL A 248 -20.23 5.69 0.42
N ARG A 249 -20.10 6.55 -0.59
CA ARG A 249 -19.47 7.85 -0.45
C ARG A 249 -20.38 8.80 0.32
N MET A 250 -19.86 9.35 1.42
CA MET A 250 -20.56 10.28 2.31
C MET A 250 -19.93 11.68 2.35
N THR A 251 -18.80 11.90 1.67
CA THR A 251 -18.06 13.17 1.71
C THR A 251 -18.15 13.90 0.36
N PRO A 252 -18.45 15.22 0.34
CA PRO A 252 -18.42 16.02 -0.89
C PRO A 252 -17.00 16.23 -1.42
N GLU A 253 -16.90 16.33 -2.74
CA GLU A 253 -15.66 16.75 -3.41
C GLU A 253 -15.53 18.27 -3.30
N TYR A 254 -14.29 18.79 -3.31
CA TYR A 254 -14.08 20.23 -3.31
C TYR A 254 -14.80 20.89 -4.49
N GLY A 255 -15.73 21.81 -4.19
CA GLY A 255 -16.49 22.54 -5.21
C GLY A 255 -17.72 21.81 -5.74
N GLU A 256 -18.00 20.59 -5.29
CA GLU A 256 -19.33 20.03 -5.39
C GLU A 256 -20.25 20.84 -4.48
N SER A 257 -21.30 21.44 -5.07
CA SER A 257 -22.22 22.34 -4.36
C SER A 257 -22.66 21.73 -3.04
N ASP A 258 -22.62 22.53 -1.96
CA ASP A 258 -23.19 22.20 -0.66
C ASP A 258 -24.58 21.62 -0.91
N ILE A 259 -24.67 20.29 -0.84
CA ILE A 259 -25.96 19.64 -0.66
C ILE A 259 -26.51 20.25 0.62
N ASP A 260 -27.79 20.61 0.62
CA ASP A 260 -28.50 21.08 1.80
C ASP A 260 -27.99 20.27 3.00
N PRO A 261 -27.35 20.89 4.02
CA PRO A 261 -26.43 20.18 4.90
C PRO A 261 -27.14 18.98 5.52
N LEU A 262 -26.79 17.79 5.01
CA LEU A 262 -27.23 16.54 5.60
C LEU A 262 -26.46 16.42 6.90
N ASP A 263 -27.17 16.43 8.01
CA ASP A 263 -26.59 16.04 9.28
C ASP A 263 -26.06 14.60 9.16
N TYR A 264 -24.96 14.30 9.86
CA TYR A 264 -24.33 12.99 9.77
C TYR A 264 -25.26 11.83 10.18
N GLY A 265 -26.28 12.08 11.01
CA GLY A 265 -27.27 11.07 11.37
C GLY A 265 -28.13 10.66 10.18
N SER A 266 -28.76 11.63 9.52
CA SER A 266 -29.54 11.41 8.29
C SER A 266 -28.69 10.82 7.16
N ALA A 267 -27.48 11.34 6.97
CA ALA A 267 -26.52 10.83 5.99
C ALA A 267 -26.19 9.35 6.23
N THR A 268 -25.98 8.95 7.49
CA THR A 268 -25.66 7.55 7.84
C THR A 268 -26.85 6.63 7.60
N VAL A 269 -28.08 7.06 7.91
CA VAL A 269 -29.29 6.27 7.62
C VAL A 269 -29.45 6.03 6.13
N GLU A 270 -29.29 7.08 5.32
CA GLU A 270 -29.35 6.95 3.86
C GLU A 270 -28.25 6.02 3.34
N ALA A 271 -27.03 6.19 3.85
CA ALA A 271 -25.88 5.41 3.44
C ALA A 271 -26.02 3.92 3.80
N VAL A 272 -26.67 3.59 4.91
CA VAL A 272 -27.01 2.20 5.27
C VAL A 272 -28.13 1.63 4.39
N THR A 273 -29.12 2.46 4.06
CA THR A 273 -30.32 2.04 3.31
C THR A 273 -30.04 1.72 1.84
N LEU A 274 -29.20 2.51 1.17
CA LEU A 274 -28.89 2.31 -0.26
C LEU A 274 -28.42 0.88 -0.62
N PRO A 275 -27.38 0.32 0.03
CA PRO A 275 -26.93 -1.05 -0.25
C PRO A 275 -27.95 -2.11 0.16
N GLU A 276 -28.77 -1.87 1.19
CA GLU A 276 -29.86 -2.78 1.59
C GLU A 276 -30.94 -2.90 0.51
N ILE A 277 -31.29 -1.79 -0.15
CA ILE A 277 -32.23 -1.78 -1.27
C ILE A 277 -31.65 -2.50 -2.49
N THR A 278 -30.37 -2.25 -2.79
CA THR A 278 -29.74 -2.80 -3.99
C THR A 278 -29.48 -4.30 -3.89
N ASN A 279 -29.07 -4.81 -2.73
CA ASN A 279 -28.74 -6.22 -2.55
C ASN A 279 -29.20 -6.76 -1.19
N PRO A 280 -29.89 -7.91 -1.11
CA PRO A 280 -30.32 -8.47 0.18
C PRO A 280 -29.25 -9.30 0.92
N ARG A 281 -27.99 -9.31 0.47
CA ARG A 281 -26.92 -10.10 1.12
C ARG A 281 -26.61 -9.63 2.55
N ARG A 282 -25.99 -10.53 3.32
CA ARG A 282 -25.46 -10.19 4.65
C ARG A 282 -24.28 -9.24 4.54
N ARG A 283 -24.23 -8.25 5.42
CA ARG A 283 -23.16 -7.24 5.43
C ARG A 283 -22.80 -6.80 6.84
N VAL A 284 -21.60 -6.24 6.96
CA VAL A 284 -21.12 -5.50 8.13
C VAL A 284 -20.79 -4.10 7.67
N TYR A 285 -21.21 -3.09 8.42
CA TYR A 285 -20.91 -1.69 8.11
C TYR A 285 -19.63 -1.27 8.83
N CYS A 286 -18.74 -0.62 8.08
CA CYS A 286 -17.53 -0.01 8.61
C CYS A 286 -17.62 1.50 8.39
N LEU A 287 -17.88 2.22 9.48
CA LEU A 287 -17.92 3.68 9.50
C LEU A 287 -16.59 4.21 10.03
N THR A 288 -15.82 4.75 9.11
CA THR A 288 -14.43 5.19 9.30
C THR A 288 -14.30 6.70 9.40
N LEU A 289 -15.37 7.42 9.09
CA LEU A 289 -15.48 8.86 9.28
C LEU A 289 -15.82 9.16 10.74
N SER A 290 -15.23 10.23 11.26
CA SER A 290 -15.49 10.75 12.59
C SER A 290 -15.49 12.27 12.59
N ALA A 291 -16.07 12.86 13.64
CA ALA A 291 -16.03 14.30 13.88
C ALA A 291 -15.69 14.59 15.34
N THR A 292 -15.03 15.73 15.57
CA THR A 292 -14.79 16.20 16.94
C THR A 292 -16.13 16.48 17.64
N PRO A 293 -16.43 15.84 18.78
CA PRO A 293 -17.66 16.09 19.50
C PRO A 293 -17.58 17.41 20.28
N ASP A 294 -18.67 18.17 20.32
CA ASP A 294 -18.77 19.39 21.15
C ASP A 294 -18.59 19.07 22.64
N ASN A 295 -19.24 18.00 23.11
CA ASN A 295 -19.12 17.49 24.46
C ASN A 295 -18.77 15.99 24.40
N PRO A 296 -17.52 15.60 24.69
CA PRO A 296 -17.11 14.22 24.55
C PRO A 296 -17.92 13.24 25.41
N GLY A 297 -18.38 12.15 24.78
CA GLY A 297 -19.18 11.11 25.40
C GLY A 297 -20.66 11.44 25.58
N GLU A 298 -21.12 12.66 25.26
CA GLU A 298 -22.55 12.96 25.17
C GLU A 298 -23.14 12.38 23.87
N PRO A 299 -24.36 11.79 23.90
CA PRO A 299 -25.05 11.37 22.69
C PRO A 299 -25.26 12.55 21.74
N THR A 300 -24.96 12.30 20.48
CA THR A 300 -25.17 13.21 19.35
C THR A 300 -26.28 12.66 18.47
N LEU A 301 -26.76 13.47 17.52
CA LEU A 301 -27.68 12.97 16.49
C LEU A 301 -27.06 11.83 15.67
N TRP A 302 -25.75 11.92 15.40
CA TRP A 302 -25.03 10.90 14.64
C TRP A 302 -24.94 9.58 15.39
N SER A 303 -24.46 9.59 16.64
CA SER A 303 -24.39 8.38 17.48
C SER A 303 -25.78 7.80 17.77
N ALA A 304 -26.81 8.63 17.97
CA ALA A 304 -28.19 8.17 18.13
C ALA A 304 -28.73 7.48 16.86
N ALA A 305 -28.39 7.97 15.67
CA ALA A 305 -28.76 7.34 14.41
C ALA A 305 -28.04 5.99 14.24
N VAL A 306 -26.74 5.92 14.56
CA VAL A 306 -25.96 4.67 14.59
C VAL A 306 -26.59 3.68 15.57
N ASP A 307 -26.98 4.13 16.76
CA ASP A 307 -27.64 3.29 17.77
C ASP A 307 -28.97 2.74 17.30
N ALA A 308 -29.80 3.55 16.64
CA ALA A 308 -31.07 3.11 16.10
C ALA A 308 -30.88 2.05 15.02
N LEU A 309 -29.96 2.28 14.07
CA LEU A 309 -29.65 1.33 13.00
C LEU A 309 -29.13 0.00 13.58
N ALA A 310 -28.17 0.07 14.51
CA ALA A 310 -27.60 -1.12 15.13
C ALA A 310 -28.62 -1.90 15.98
N ALA A 311 -29.53 -1.21 16.66
CA ALA A 311 -30.64 -1.83 17.40
C ALA A 311 -31.77 -2.37 16.51
N GLY A 312 -31.72 -2.14 15.19
CA GLY A 312 -32.77 -2.57 14.26
C GLY A 312 -34.05 -1.75 14.38
N THR A 313 -33.90 -0.45 14.67
CA THR A 313 -35.01 0.51 14.69
C THR A 313 -35.13 1.20 13.34
N ASP A 314 -36.32 1.22 12.76
CA ASP A 314 -36.57 1.99 11.54
C ASP A 314 -36.52 3.48 11.86
N SER A 315 -35.79 4.22 11.04
CA SER A 315 -35.66 5.67 11.17
C SER A 315 -35.88 6.34 9.82
N ILE A 316 -36.58 7.48 9.82
CA ILE A 316 -36.77 8.30 8.63
C ILE A 316 -36.43 9.76 8.91
N ARG A 317 -35.97 10.45 7.88
CA ARG A 317 -35.96 11.90 7.83
C ARG A 317 -37.28 12.39 7.22
N SER A 318 -38.15 13.00 8.03
CA SER A 318 -39.40 13.63 7.56
C SER A 318 -39.24 15.15 7.60
N GLY A 319 -38.98 15.75 6.44
CA GLY A 319 -38.59 17.17 6.36
C GLY A 319 -37.28 17.41 7.12
N ASP A 320 -37.30 18.28 8.12
CA ASP A 320 -36.14 18.64 8.95
C ASP A 320 -36.04 17.80 10.24
N GLN A 321 -36.85 16.75 10.38
CA GLN A 321 -36.88 15.92 11.60
C GLN A 321 -36.38 14.51 11.35
N PHE A 322 -35.44 14.07 12.19
CA PHE A 322 -35.08 12.67 12.36
C PHE A 322 -36.09 12.00 13.31
N GLN A 323 -36.74 10.92 12.86
CA GLN A 323 -37.77 10.22 13.64
C GLN A 323 -37.50 8.71 13.67
N LEU A 324 -37.56 8.14 14.87
CA LEU A 324 -37.62 6.69 15.09
C LEU A 324 -39.06 6.24 14.89
N LEU A 325 -39.29 5.31 13.96
CA LEU A 325 -40.62 4.89 13.52
C LEU A 325 -41.09 3.60 14.19
N SER A 326 -40.17 2.76 14.66
CA SER A 326 -40.49 1.46 15.24
C SER A 326 -39.79 1.24 16.59
N ALA A 327 -40.21 0.19 17.28
CA ALA A 327 -39.43 -0.34 18.40
C ALA A 327 -38.25 -1.16 17.82
N PRO A 328 -37.13 -1.30 18.55
CA PRO A 328 -36.01 -2.14 18.14
C PRO A 328 -36.45 -3.56 17.77
N ASP A 329 -36.07 -4.01 16.57
CA ASP A 329 -36.20 -5.39 16.11
C ASP A 329 -34.81 -6.04 16.00
N PRO A 330 -34.46 -6.99 16.90
CA PRO A 330 -33.16 -7.66 16.87
C PRO A 330 -32.83 -8.37 15.55
N ASP A 331 -33.83 -8.84 14.80
CA ASP A 331 -33.62 -9.51 13.51
C ASP A 331 -33.24 -8.52 12.39
N SER A 332 -33.54 -7.24 12.60
CA SER A 332 -33.20 -6.11 11.73
C SER A 332 -31.97 -5.34 12.19
N GLY A 333 -31.28 -5.81 13.23
CA GLY A 333 -30.08 -5.18 13.78
C GLY A 333 -28.88 -5.22 12.83
N ARG A 334 -28.15 -4.11 12.71
CA ARG A 334 -26.94 -4.01 11.89
C ARG A 334 -25.69 -4.13 12.77
N LEU A 335 -24.71 -4.92 12.33
CA LEU A 335 -23.37 -4.82 12.90
C LEU A 335 -22.67 -3.61 12.28
N ILE A 336 -22.49 -2.57 13.09
CA ILE A 336 -21.80 -1.33 12.69
C ILE A 336 -20.51 -1.23 13.51
N ILE A 337 -19.39 -1.14 12.81
CA ILE A 337 -18.06 -0.92 13.37
C ILE A 337 -17.73 0.55 13.17
N VAL A 338 -17.39 1.26 14.25
CA VAL A 338 -17.08 2.69 14.24
C VAL A 338 -15.65 2.92 14.73
N ALA A 339 -14.93 3.84 14.08
CA ALA A 339 -13.60 4.25 14.53
C ALA A 339 -13.68 5.05 15.83
N ALA A 340 -12.77 4.83 16.76
CA ALA A 340 -12.66 5.64 17.99
C ALA A 340 -12.14 7.08 17.73
N GLY A 341 -11.61 7.35 16.53
CA GLY A 341 -10.90 8.58 16.17
C GLY A 341 -9.40 8.51 16.47
N ASN A 342 -8.65 9.47 15.92
CA ASN A 342 -7.19 9.56 16.05
C ASN A 342 -6.76 10.82 16.80
N VAL A 343 -5.71 10.73 17.64
CA VAL A 343 -5.19 11.88 18.39
C VAL A 343 -4.71 12.99 17.43
N ASP A 344 -4.89 14.24 17.84
CA ASP A 344 -4.47 15.41 17.05
C ASP A 344 -2.97 15.74 17.21
N ARG A 345 -2.30 15.09 18.17
CA ARG A 345 -0.93 15.40 18.55
C ARG A 345 -0.11 14.15 18.88
N TYR A 346 1.12 14.13 18.38
CA TYR A 346 2.10 13.11 18.72
C TYR A 346 3.01 13.57 19.88
N THR A 347 3.11 12.74 20.91
CA THR A 347 3.96 12.99 22.09
C THR A 347 4.63 11.70 22.55
N ALA A 348 5.76 11.84 23.26
CA ALA A 348 6.46 10.71 23.85
C ALA A 348 5.64 10.02 24.95
N ASP A 349 4.81 10.78 25.68
CA ASP A 349 3.85 10.22 26.63
C ASP A 349 2.50 9.94 25.95
N TYR A 350 2.54 9.07 24.94
CA TYR A 350 1.40 8.82 24.06
C TYR A 350 0.19 8.22 24.80
N ARG A 351 0.41 7.51 25.92
CA ARG A 351 -0.67 6.89 26.70
C ARG A 351 -1.52 7.96 27.38
N THR A 352 -0.89 8.95 27.99
CA THR A 352 -1.62 10.08 28.57
C THR A 352 -2.35 10.88 27.50
N GLU A 353 -1.74 11.05 26.31
CA GLU A 353 -2.41 11.71 25.18
C GLU A 353 -3.65 10.95 24.71
N SER A 354 -3.55 9.63 24.53
CA SER A 354 -4.68 8.76 24.20
C SER A 354 -5.77 8.75 25.28
N ASP A 355 -5.38 8.76 26.55
CA ASP A 355 -6.32 8.81 27.68
C ASP A 355 -7.03 10.15 27.78
N THR A 356 -6.36 11.26 27.45
CA THR A 356 -6.92 12.61 27.50
C THR A 356 -7.63 13.03 26.20
N SER A 357 -7.38 12.32 25.10
CA SER A 357 -8.11 12.41 23.84
C SER A 357 -9.32 11.49 23.87
N ALA A 358 -10.47 12.06 24.19
CA ALA A 358 -11.74 11.34 24.19
C ALA A 358 -12.11 10.86 22.78
N ILE A 359 -12.79 9.70 22.70
CA ILE A 359 -13.34 9.18 21.44
C ILE A 359 -14.17 10.23 20.68
N GLU A 360 -14.15 10.13 19.36
CA GLU A 360 -14.85 11.06 18.46
C GLU A 360 -16.29 10.65 18.16
N ASP A 361 -17.10 11.57 17.64
CA ASP A 361 -18.44 11.27 17.13
C ASP A 361 -18.33 10.41 15.86
N PRO A 362 -19.04 9.26 15.71
CA PRO A 362 -20.11 8.69 16.55
C PRO A 362 -19.72 7.52 17.45
N ALA A 363 -18.46 7.41 17.86
CA ALA A 363 -17.92 6.30 18.62
C ALA A 363 -18.55 6.09 20.01
N GLN A 364 -19.30 7.08 20.51
CA GLN A 364 -20.08 7.03 21.74
C GLN A 364 -21.44 6.33 21.60
N ALA A 365 -21.81 5.87 20.39
CA ALA A 365 -22.95 4.97 20.21
C ALA A 365 -22.78 3.67 21.04
N TRP A 366 -23.86 3.15 21.62
CA TRP A 366 -23.82 2.01 22.54
C TRP A 366 -24.01 0.66 21.86
N ASN A 367 -24.77 0.64 20.77
CA ASN A 367 -25.10 -0.57 20.02
C ASN A 367 -24.09 -0.82 18.88
N ALA A 368 -23.11 0.07 18.69
CA ALA A 368 -22.02 -0.10 17.74
C ALA A 368 -20.76 -0.69 18.39
N LEU A 369 -19.92 -1.33 17.57
CA LEU A 369 -18.60 -1.78 17.99
C LEU A 369 -17.57 -0.67 17.72
N THR A 370 -17.20 0.06 18.77
CA THR A 370 -16.15 1.07 18.70
C THR A 370 -14.76 0.41 18.74
N VAL A 371 -13.93 0.73 17.75
CA VAL A 371 -12.60 0.14 17.56
C VAL A 371 -11.52 1.21 17.67
N GLY A 372 -10.66 1.05 18.66
CA GLY A 372 -9.37 1.77 18.75
C GLY A 372 -8.24 0.98 18.08
N ALA A 373 -7.05 1.58 18.01
CA ALA A 373 -5.91 0.98 17.34
C ALA A 373 -4.86 0.47 18.34
N TYR A 374 -4.22 -0.65 18.01
CA TYR A 374 -3.00 -1.13 18.66
C TYR A 374 -1.88 -1.24 17.62
N THR A 375 -0.64 -1.37 18.06
CA THR A 375 0.51 -1.48 17.14
C THR A 375 1.38 -2.70 17.42
N ASN A 376 1.94 -3.25 16.34
CA ASN A 376 3.05 -4.21 16.38
C ASN A 376 4.30 -3.64 15.70
N MET A 377 4.33 -2.33 15.38
CA MET A 377 5.47 -1.65 14.79
C MET A 377 6.53 -1.38 15.86
N VAL A 378 7.27 -2.44 16.19
CA VAL A 378 8.32 -2.46 17.22
C VAL A 378 9.73 -2.50 16.66
N GLU A 379 9.86 -2.38 15.34
CA GLU A 379 11.15 -2.34 14.67
C GLU A 379 11.55 -0.89 14.44
N THR A 380 12.84 -0.59 14.67
CA THR A 380 13.40 0.70 14.24
C THR A 380 13.60 0.66 12.72
N PRO A 381 13.24 1.73 11.99
CA PRO A 381 13.53 1.84 10.56
C PRO A 381 15.00 1.53 10.26
N GLN A 382 15.27 0.87 9.15
CA GLN A 382 16.63 0.41 8.84
C GLN A 382 17.54 1.51 8.32
N ASP A 383 16.98 2.65 7.91
CA ASP A 383 17.78 3.79 7.49
C ASP A 383 18.73 4.21 8.62
N PRO A 384 20.06 4.25 8.36
CA PRO A 384 21.08 4.64 9.32
C PRO A 384 20.82 5.99 10.02
N GLN A 385 20.01 6.89 9.44
CA GLN A 385 19.63 8.14 10.08
C GLN A 385 18.88 7.93 11.42
N TYR A 386 18.20 6.79 11.57
CA TYR A 386 17.46 6.43 12.79
C TYR A 386 18.32 5.63 13.78
N ASN A 387 19.64 5.57 13.58
CA ASN A 387 20.53 4.89 14.53
C ASN A 387 20.44 5.52 15.93
N GLY A 388 20.16 4.69 16.95
CA GLY A 388 19.94 5.13 18.33
C GLY A 388 18.49 5.47 18.68
N TRP A 389 17.56 5.41 17.71
CA TRP A 389 16.13 5.57 17.97
C TRP A 389 15.51 4.26 18.48
N THR A 390 14.47 4.39 19.29
CA THR A 390 13.69 3.27 19.81
C THR A 390 12.21 3.46 19.46
N PRO A 391 11.47 2.36 19.19
CA PRO A 391 10.02 2.42 19.01
C PRO A 391 9.33 3.05 20.23
N LEU A 392 8.26 3.78 19.96
CA LEU A 392 7.51 4.51 20.99
C LEU A 392 6.61 3.58 21.82
N ALA A 393 5.99 2.59 21.18
CA ALA A 393 5.08 1.63 21.81
C ALA A 393 5.58 0.19 21.60
N GLY A 394 5.29 -0.67 22.57
CA GLY A 394 5.59 -2.10 22.50
C GLY A 394 4.59 -2.88 21.65
N ALA A 395 4.90 -4.16 21.38
CA ALA A 395 4.05 -5.03 20.58
C ALA A 395 2.75 -5.31 21.33
N GLY A 396 1.61 -5.13 20.65
CA GLY A 396 0.29 -5.30 21.24
C GLY A 396 -0.16 -4.12 22.11
N GLU A 397 0.65 -3.08 22.26
CA GLU A 397 0.27 -1.89 23.02
C GLU A 397 -0.66 -0.99 22.21
N LEU A 398 -1.39 -0.12 22.92
CA LEU A 398 -2.21 0.92 22.31
C LEU A 398 -1.38 1.71 21.29
N SER A 399 -1.96 1.94 20.11
CA SER A 399 -1.31 2.75 19.08
C SER A 399 -1.15 4.17 19.60
N PRO A 400 0.01 4.81 19.40
CA PRO A 400 0.19 6.25 19.66
C PRO A 400 -0.77 7.17 18.91
N HIS A 401 -1.54 6.63 17.95
CA HIS A 401 -2.55 7.36 17.20
C HIS A 401 -3.95 7.23 17.80
N SER A 402 -4.19 6.29 18.71
CA SER A 402 -5.54 5.94 19.17
C SER A 402 -6.08 6.91 20.22
N ARG A 403 -7.40 7.11 20.22
CA ARG A 403 -8.18 7.74 21.30
C ARG A 403 -8.78 6.70 22.25
N THR A 404 -9.28 7.13 23.41
CA THR A 404 -9.93 6.24 24.41
C THR A 404 -11.20 6.84 25.01
N SER A 405 -11.98 6.02 25.72
CA SER A 405 -13.20 6.44 26.42
C SER A 405 -12.96 6.90 27.87
N VAL A 406 -11.70 7.04 28.30
CA VAL A 406 -11.36 7.36 29.71
C VAL A 406 -11.96 8.69 30.17
N MET A 407 -12.02 9.69 29.29
CA MET A 407 -12.58 11.02 29.60
C MET A 407 -14.12 11.06 29.67
N ILE A 408 -14.81 9.99 29.26
CA ILE A 408 -16.27 9.94 29.27
C ILE A 408 -16.77 9.88 30.71
N ASN A 409 -17.73 10.74 31.05
CA ASN A 409 -18.38 10.70 32.35
C ASN A 409 -19.37 9.52 32.43
N GLN A 410 -18.87 8.36 32.84
CA GLN A 410 -19.63 7.11 33.01
C GLN A 410 -20.79 7.20 34.03
N ARG A 411 -20.89 8.29 34.81
CA ARG A 411 -22.02 8.51 35.74
C ARG A 411 -23.17 9.29 35.12
N LYS A 412 -22.96 9.94 33.96
CA LYS A 412 -23.98 10.74 33.27
C LYS A 412 -24.54 10.02 32.05
N TRP A 413 -23.68 9.30 31.35
CA TRP A 413 -24.01 8.49 30.18
C TRP A 413 -23.46 7.10 30.50
N PRO A 414 -24.15 5.98 30.26
CA PRO A 414 -25.39 5.76 29.49
C PRO A 414 -26.74 5.85 30.26
N ILE A 415 -27.08 6.93 31.00
CA ILE A 415 -28.27 6.88 31.89
C ILE A 415 -29.50 7.56 31.30
#